data_AF-A0AAE3JR45-F1
#
_entry.id   AF-A0AAE3JR45-F1
#
_cell.length_a   1.000
_cell.length_b   1.000
_cell.length_c   1.000
_cell.angle_alpha   90.00
_cell.angle_beta   90.00
_cell.angle_gamma   90.00
#
_symmetry.space_group_name_H-M   'P 1'
#
loop_
_entity.id
_entity.type
_entity.pdbx_description
1 polymer ?
#
loop_
_entity_poly.entity_id
_entity_poly.type
_entity_poly.pdbx_seq_one_letter_code
_entity_poly.pdbx_strand_id
1 'polypeptide(L)'
;QHRTLSTENTTRMWFSQKQIRTEALERLVRNNRNRVEKELASIILSVMEKFDLDSLDVCPIDALHVLNRTRVRTDLTQLRRLLKKEWGLTNQPNSNGYQKMVMWSDGDIHLADAKGRYFTVEKDFLTNNFDEMMT
;
A
#
# COMPACT_ATOMS: atom_id res chain seq x y z
N GLN A 1 48.67 -19.86 -3.01
CA GLN A 1 47.38 -20.43 -2.56
C GLN A 1 46.27 -19.80 -3.38
N HIS A 2 45.56 -20.57 -4.19
CA HIS A 2 44.43 -20.05 -4.98
C HIS A 2 43.14 -20.39 -4.22
N ARG A 3 42.47 -19.36 -3.69
CA ARG A 3 41.15 -19.53 -3.07
C ARG A 3 40.13 -19.80 -4.17
N THR A 4 39.54 -20.98 -4.15
CA THR A 4 38.42 -21.33 -5.03
C THR A 4 37.20 -20.48 -4.66
N LEU A 5 36.57 -19.88 -5.66
CA LEU A 5 35.35 -19.11 -5.47
C LEU A 5 34.18 -20.06 -5.21
N SER A 6 33.35 -19.74 -4.22
CA SER A 6 32.21 -20.56 -3.80
C SER A 6 30.96 -20.39 -4.67
N THR A 7 30.96 -19.43 -5.60
CA THR A 7 29.81 -19.08 -6.43
C THR A 7 30.22 -18.89 -7.88
N GLU A 8 29.45 -19.50 -8.77
CA GLU A 8 29.64 -19.42 -10.21
C GLU A 8 28.93 -18.19 -10.79
N ASN A 9 29.56 -17.56 -11.79
CA ASN A 9 29.00 -16.38 -12.46
C ASN A 9 27.79 -16.79 -13.33
N THR A 10 26.58 -16.53 -12.84
CA THR A 10 25.34 -16.96 -13.52
C THR A 10 24.69 -15.86 -14.37
N THR A 11 25.06 -14.59 -14.17
CA THR A 11 24.46 -13.45 -14.90
C THR A 11 25.51 -12.40 -15.26
N ARG A 12 25.14 -11.33 -15.98
CA ARG A 12 26.04 -10.18 -16.21
C ARG A 12 26.57 -9.60 -14.89
N MET A 13 25.84 -9.77 -13.79
CA MET A 13 26.31 -9.53 -12.43
C MET A 13 26.78 -10.84 -11.77
N TRP A 14 27.73 -10.73 -10.83
CA TRP A 14 28.28 -11.90 -10.13
C TRP A 14 27.25 -12.65 -9.26
N PHE A 15 26.15 -11.98 -8.90
CA PHE A 15 25.07 -12.53 -8.09
C PHE A 15 23.72 -12.39 -8.80
N SER A 16 22.88 -13.40 -8.67
CA SER A 16 21.49 -13.38 -9.12
C SER A 16 20.59 -12.59 -8.15
N GLN A 17 19.42 -12.12 -8.61
CA GLN A 17 18.45 -11.41 -7.77
C GLN A 17 18.09 -12.20 -6.50
N LYS A 18 18.00 -13.53 -6.60
CA LYS A 18 17.71 -14.41 -5.45
C LYS A 18 18.84 -14.42 -4.43
N GLN A 19 20.10 -14.30 -4.86
CA GLN A 19 21.27 -14.29 -3.97
C GLN A 19 21.45 -12.94 -3.25
N ILE A 20 21.02 -11.84 -3.86
CA ILE A 20 21.13 -10.49 -3.28
C ILE A 20 19.93 -10.17 -2.36
N ARG A 21 18.82 -10.90 -2.50
CA ARG A 21 17.59 -10.71 -1.73
C ARG A 21 17.78 -11.15 -0.27
N THR A 22 18.28 -10.22 0.53
CA THR A 22 18.47 -10.38 1.98
C THR A 22 17.32 -9.73 2.75
N GLU A 23 17.07 -10.18 3.98
CA GLU A 23 16.09 -9.55 4.88
C GLU A 23 16.39 -8.06 5.10
N ALA A 24 17.67 -7.70 5.24
CA ALA A 24 18.09 -6.31 5.39
C ALA A 24 17.75 -5.45 4.16
N LEU A 25 17.93 -5.99 2.95
CA LEU A 25 17.56 -5.31 1.72
C LEU A 25 16.03 -5.14 1.62
N GLU A 26 15.26 -6.17 1.98
CA GLU A 26 13.80 -6.07 2.00
C GLU A 26 13.33 -4.99 2.98
N ARG A 27 13.89 -4.94 4.19
CA ARG A 27 13.60 -3.90 5.19
C ARG A 27 13.93 -2.50 4.66
N LEU A 28 15.08 -2.35 3.99
CA LEU A 28 15.49 -1.06 3.41
C LEU A 28 14.52 -0.61 2.32
N VAL A 29 14.13 -1.51 1.42
CA VAL A 29 13.15 -1.22 0.36
C VAL A 29 11.78 -0.86 0.95
N ARG A 30 11.30 -1.61 1.96
CA ARG A 30 10.04 -1.31 2.66
C ARG A 30 10.09 0.05 3.37
N ASN A 31 11.23 0.40 3.97
CA ASN A 31 11.35 1.66 4.71
C ASN A 31 11.54 2.88 3.80
N ASN A 32 12.02 2.69 2.55
CA ASN A 32 12.14 3.77 1.57
C ASN A 32 10.80 4.19 0.94
N ARG A 33 9.69 3.55 1.31
CA ARG A 33 8.36 3.85 0.78
C ARG A 33 7.91 5.28 1.06
N ASN A 34 7.07 5.78 0.16
CA ASN A 34 6.60 7.16 0.21
C ASN A 34 5.76 7.39 1.47
N ARG A 35 5.92 8.54 2.13
CA ARG A 35 5.16 8.89 3.34
C ARG A 35 3.65 8.85 3.11
N VAL A 36 3.19 9.29 1.93
CA VAL A 36 1.76 9.22 1.53
C VAL A 36 1.26 7.78 1.53
N GLU A 37 2.10 6.86 1.08
CA GLU A 37 1.77 5.44 0.97
C GLU A 37 1.62 4.79 2.35
N LYS A 38 2.58 5.06 3.24
CA LYS A 38 2.54 4.58 4.63
C LYS A 38 1.30 5.09 5.37
N GLU A 39 0.99 6.37 5.27
CA GLU A 39 -0.20 6.94 5.92
C GLU A 39 -1.50 6.36 5.34
N LEU A 40 -1.60 6.25 4.01
CA LEU A 40 -2.80 5.69 3.39
C LEU A 40 -3.02 4.23 3.82
N ALA A 41 -1.96 3.41 3.83
CA ALA A 41 -2.03 2.03 4.29
C ALA A 41 -2.45 1.93 5.77
N SER A 42 -1.86 2.76 6.63
CA SER A 42 -2.19 2.84 8.06
C SER A 42 -3.66 3.18 8.31
N ILE A 43 -4.20 4.16 7.57
CA ILE A 43 -5.61 4.56 7.68
C ILE A 43 -6.53 3.42 7.21
N ILE A 44 -6.23 2.79 6.08
CA ILE A 44 -7.05 1.69 5.56
C ILE A 44 -7.04 0.51 6.54
N LEU A 45 -5.89 0.13 7.08
CA LEU A 45 -5.78 -0.91 8.10
C LEU A 45 -6.59 -0.58 9.36
N SER A 46 -6.47 0.65 9.87
CA SER A 46 -7.23 1.11 11.04
C SER A 46 -8.75 1.02 10.81
N VAL A 47 -9.21 1.31 9.60
CA VAL A 47 -10.63 1.18 9.22
C VAL A 47 -11.02 -0.30 9.12
N MET A 48 -10.21 -1.12 8.46
CA MET A 48 -10.46 -2.57 8.36
C MET A 48 -10.53 -3.22 9.74
N GLU A 49 -9.69 -2.81 10.69
CA GLU A 49 -9.74 -3.30 12.07
C GLU A 49 -10.96 -2.79 12.83
N LYS A 50 -11.31 -1.50 12.69
CA LYS A 50 -12.47 -0.90 13.37
C LYS A 50 -13.80 -1.53 12.94
N PHE A 51 -13.93 -1.89 11.66
CA PHE A 51 -15.16 -2.44 11.08
C PHE A 51 -15.11 -3.94 10.82
N ASP A 52 -14.03 -4.63 11.23
CA ASP A 52 -13.78 -6.06 11.01
C ASP A 52 -13.96 -6.48 9.53
N LEU A 53 -13.27 -5.78 8.64
CA LEU A 53 -13.33 -5.99 7.19
C LEU A 53 -12.06 -6.66 6.66
N ASP A 54 -12.23 -7.65 5.79
CA ASP A 54 -11.13 -8.33 5.08
C ASP A 54 -10.67 -7.57 3.82
N SER A 55 -11.54 -6.72 3.27
CA SER A 55 -11.24 -5.88 2.10
C SER A 55 -11.96 -4.54 2.19
N LEU A 56 -11.40 -3.53 1.55
CA LEU A 56 -11.96 -2.18 1.53
C LEU A 56 -11.86 -1.58 0.13
N ASP A 57 -12.96 -0.98 -0.30
CA ASP A 57 -13.06 -0.29 -1.57
C ASP A 57 -12.64 1.17 -1.43
N VAL A 58 -11.63 1.56 -2.20
CA VAL A 58 -10.98 2.86 -2.12
C VAL A 58 -11.12 3.60 -3.44
N CYS A 59 -11.86 4.71 -3.42
CA CYS A 59 -11.87 5.67 -4.51
C CYS A 59 -10.73 6.69 -4.31
N PRO A 60 -9.95 7.06 -5.36
CA PRO A 60 -8.86 8.02 -5.22
C PRO A 60 -9.26 9.37 -4.64
N ILE A 61 -10.49 9.82 -4.90
CA ILE A 61 -10.98 11.10 -4.40
C ILE A 61 -11.30 11.05 -2.91
N ASP A 62 -11.84 9.92 -2.43
CA ASP A 62 -12.14 9.75 -1.01
C ASP A 62 -10.86 9.57 -0.21
N ALA A 63 -9.90 8.79 -0.74
CA ALA A 63 -8.56 8.68 -0.17
C ALA A 63 -7.89 10.06 -0.05
N LEU A 64 -8.03 10.92 -1.05
CA LEU A 64 -7.51 12.29 -1.01
C LEU A 64 -8.17 13.11 0.11
N HIS A 65 -9.49 13.05 0.24
CA HIS A 65 -10.22 13.79 1.29
C HIS A 65 -9.80 13.34 2.69
N VAL A 66 -9.64 12.03 2.89
CA VAL A 66 -9.19 11.46 4.16
C VAL A 66 -7.74 11.85 4.45
N LEU A 67 -6.84 11.73 3.47
CA LEU A 67 -5.44 12.12 3.63
C LEU A 67 -5.26 13.61 3.89
N ASN A 68 -6.05 14.48 3.26
CA ASN A 68 -6.00 15.92 3.48
C ASN A 68 -6.41 16.34 4.90
N ARG A 69 -7.10 15.47 5.65
CA ARG A 69 -7.36 15.69 7.09
C ARG A 69 -6.18 15.29 7.97
N THR A 70 -5.24 14.53 7.43
CA THR A 70 -3.97 14.22 8.10
C THR A 70 -2.92 15.30 7.80
N ARG A 71 -1.70 15.12 8.33
CA ARG A 71 -0.59 16.05 8.10
C ARG A 71 0.10 15.86 6.74
N VAL A 72 -0.37 14.93 5.93
CA VAL A 72 0.27 14.57 4.65
C VAL A 72 -0.51 15.12 3.47
N ARG A 73 0.15 16.00 2.71
CA ARG A 73 -0.39 16.57 1.48
C ARG A 73 -0.07 15.68 0.29
N THR A 74 -1.06 15.45 -0.56
CA THR A 74 -0.90 14.71 -1.81
C THR A 74 -1.81 15.27 -2.90
N ASP A 75 -1.59 14.83 -4.13
CA ASP A 75 -2.41 15.16 -5.29
C ASP A 75 -3.16 13.92 -5.80
N LEU A 76 -4.29 14.13 -6.45
CA LEU A 76 -5.11 13.08 -7.03
C LEU A 76 -4.34 12.29 -8.12
N THR A 77 -3.46 12.95 -8.86
CA THR A 77 -2.62 12.29 -9.87
C THR A 77 -1.62 11.34 -9.22
N GLN A 78 -1.02 11.76 -8.11
CA GLN A 78 -0.10 10.95 -7.32
C GLN A 78 -0.82 9.74 -6.73
N LEU A 79 -2.01 9.92 -6.17
CA LEU A 79 -2.81 8.82 -5.62
C LEU A 79 -3.23 7.80 -6.68
N ARG A 80 -3.69 8.26 -7.85
CA ARG A 80 -4.01 7.34 -8.96
C ARG A 80 -2.80 6.54 -9.41
N ARG A 81 -1.61 7.17 -9.46
CA ARG A 81 -0.36 6.49 -9.80
C ARG A 81 0.01 5.47 -8.73
N LEU A 82 -0.11 5.83 -7.46
CA LEU A 82 0.17 4.97 -6.32
C LEU A 82 -0.71 3.71 -6.36
N LEU A 83 -2.04 3.88 -6.42
CA LEU A 83 -2.98 2.75 -6.42
C LEU A 83 -2.79 1.83 -7.64
N LYS A 84 -2.58 2.40 -8.83
CA LYS A 84 -2.48 1.63 -10.07
C LYS A 84 -1.11 1.03 -10.35
N LYS A 85 -0.02 1.76 -10.10
CA LYS A 85 1.34 1.35 -10.47
C LYS A 85 2.12 0.77 -9.29
N GLU A 86 2.12 1.46 -8.16
CA GLU A 86 2.92 1.03 -7.00
C GLU A 86 2.25 -0.15 -6.30
N TRP A 87 0.93 -0.08 -6.11
CA TRP A 87 0.15 -1.17 -5.50
C TRP A 87 -0.37 -2.18 -6.52
N GLY A 88 -0.28 -1.87 -7.83
CA GLY A 88 -0.69 -2.78 -8.90
C GLY A 88 -2.19 -3.09 -8.95
N LEU A 89 -3.03 -2.27 -8.33
CA LEU A 89 -4.47 -2.53 -8.23
C LEU A 89 -5.19 -2.22 -9.53
N THR A 90 -6.23 -3.00 -9.81
CA THR A 90 -7.12 -2.81 -10.95
C THR A 90 -8.35 -2.00 -10.51
N ASN A 91 -8.70 -0.99 -11.30
CA ASN A 91 -9.91 -0.21 -11.06
C ASN A 91 -11.11 -0.97 -11.61
N GLN A 92 -12.25 -0.90 -10.92
CA GLN A 92 -13.48 -1.48 -11.44
C GLN A 92 -13.92 -0.81 -12.76
N PRO A 93 -14.38 -1.59 -13.76
CA PRO A 93 -14.76 -1.06 -15.07
C PRO A 93 -16.03 -0.21 -14.99
N ASN A 94 -16.95 -0.58 -14.11
CA ASN A 94 -18.27 0.03 -13.95
C ASN A 94 -18.38 0.76 -12.62
N SER A 95 -19.31 1.72 -12.56
CA SER A 95 -19.62 2.44 -11.33
C SER A 95 -20.56 1.60 -10.46
N ASN A 96 -20.00 0.97 -9.43
CA ASN A 96 -20.72 0.11 -8.51
C ASN A 96 -20.96 0.82 -7.17
N GLY A 97 -21.89 0.29 -6.38
CA GLY A 97 -22.07 0.72 -5.00
C GLY A 97 -20.92 0.22 -4.13
N TYR A 98 -20.41 1.06 -3.24
CA TYR A 98 -19.34 0.74 -2.30
C TYR A 98 -19.47 1.57 -1.02
N GLN A 99 -18.73 1.16 0.00
CA GLN A 99 -18.65 1.88 1.26
C GLN A 99 -17.42 2.79 1.25
N LYS A 100 -17.65 4.11 1.17
CA LYS A 100 -16.57 5.10 1.22
C LYS A 100 -16.17 5.41 2.66
N MET A 101 -14.87 5.64 2.87
CA MET A 101 -14.34 6.17 4.12
C MET A 101 -14.59 7.67 4.23
N VAL A 102 -15.16 8.10 5.35
CA VAL A 102 -15.36 9.51 5.68
C VAL A 102 -14.77 9.79 7.05
N MET A 103 -13.80 10.69 7.11
CA MET A 103 -13.21 11.17 8.36
C MET A 103 -13.95 12.42 8.83
N TRP A 104 -14.52 12.38 10.02
CA TRP A 104 -15.25 13.48 10.65
C TRP A 104 -14.30 14.45 11.35
N SER A 105 -14.82 15.57 11.84
CA SER A 105 -13.99 16.63 12.46
C SER A 105 -13.37 16.19 13.78
N ASP A 106 -13.98 15.22 14.45
CA ASP A 106 -13.50 14.65 15.72
C ASP A 106 -12.39 13.62 15.53
N GLY A 107 -11.96 13.40 14.28
CA GLY A 107 -10.94 12.41 13.92
C GLY A 107 -11.50 11.00 13.73
N ASP A 108 -12.79 10.78 14.00
CA ASP A 108 -13.39 9.46 13.83
C ASP A 108 -13.69 9.14 12.36
N ILE A 109 -13.55 7.87 11.99
CA ILE A 109 -13.79 7.38 10.63
C ILE A 109 -15.08 6.55 10.58
N HIS A 110 -15.93 6.87 9.63
CA HIS A 110 -17.17 6.16 9.35
C HIS A 110 -17.22 5.70 7.89
N LEU A 111 -17.96 4.62 7.66
CA LEU A 111 -18.30 4.13 6.34
C LEU A 111 -19.64 4.72 5.91
N ALA A 112 -19.71 5.21 4.69
CA ALA A 112 -20.95 5.74 4.11
C ALA A 112 -21.15 5.12 2.72
N ASP A 113 -22.40 4.91 2.33
CA ASP A 113 -22.68 4.37 1.00
C ASP A 113 -22.40 5.42 -0.08
N ALA A 114 -21.75 4.97 -1.16
CA ALA A 114 -21.46 5.77 -2.33
C ALA A 114 -21.51 4.92 -3.60
N LYS A 115 -21.50 5.59 -4.75
CA LYS A 115 -21.45 4.94 -6.06
C LYS A 115 -20.30 5.51 -6.87
N GLY A 116 -19.47 4.65 -7.44
CA GLY A 116 -18.28 5.08 -8.15
C GLY A 116 -17.41 3.94 -8.65
N ARG A 117 -16.26 4.31 -9.21
CA ARG A 117 -15.20 3.37 -9.59
C ARG A 117 -14.14 3.41 -8.50
N TYR A 118 -13.84 2.26 -7.94
CA TYR A 118 -12.95 2.09 -6.80
C TYR A 118 -11.93 1.00 -7.09
N PHE A 119 -10.87 1.00 -6.27
CA PHE A 119 -9.90 -0.06 -6.17
C PHE A 119 -10.20 -0.86 -4.92
N THR A 120 -10.23 -2.19 -5.03
CA THR A 120 -10.39 -3.05 -3.86
C THR A 120 -9.01 -3.34 -3.28
N VAL A 121 -8.84 -3.08 -1.99
CA VAL A 121 -7.62 -3.34 -1.24
C VAL A 121 -7.90 -4.46 -0.26
N GLU A 122 -7.09 -5.51 -0.28
CA GLU A 122 -7.18 -6.63 0.66
C GLU A 122 -6.34 -6.34 1.92
N LYS A 123 -6.85 -6.76 3.08
CA LYS A 123 -6.14 -6.63 4.36
C LYS A 123 -4.80 -7.36 4.34
N ASP A 124 -4.79 -8.58 3.80
CA ASP A 124 -3.57 -9.39 3.66
C ASP A 124 -2.47 -8.69 2.85
N PHE A 125 -2.85 -7.97 1.79
CA PHE A 125 -1.90 -7.18 1.02
C PHE A 125 -1.26 -6.11 1.89
N LEU A 126 -2.04 -5.42 2.72
CA LEU A 126 -1.52 -4.36 3.59
C LEU A 126 -0.67 -4.92 4.73
N THR A 127 -1.10 -5.99 5.39
CA THR A 127 -0.33 -6.61 6.48
C THR A 127 1.03 -7.12 5.99
N ASN A 128 1.06 -7.84 4.87
CA ASN A 128 2.32 -8.37 4.33
C ASN A 128 3.31 -7.29 3.89
N ASN A 129 2.80 -6.13 3.45
CA ASN A 129 3.62 -5.06 2.91
C ASN A 129 3.97 -3.98 3.93
N PHE A 130 3.06 -3.61 4.82
CA PHE A 130 3.15 -2.41 5.66
C PHE A 130 3.13 -2.69 7.16
N ASP A 131 2.86 -3.93 7.59
CA ASP A 131 2.92 -4.24 9.02
C ASP A 131 4.38 -4.21 9.50
N GLU A 132 4.72 -3.15 10.22
CA GLU A 132 6.00 -2.99 10.90
C GLU A 132 6.07 -3.86 12.18
N MET A 133 4.97 -4.46 12.64
CA MET A 133 4.93 -5.34 13.82
C MET A 133 5.34 -6.80 13.55
N MET A 134 5.57 -7.19 12.30
CA MET A 134 6.19 -8.48 11.94
C MET A 134 7.72 -8.40 12.06
N THR A 135 8.20 -8.08 13.27
CA THR A 135 9.61 -8.21 13.71
C THR A 135 9.68 -9.24 14.82
#